data_AF-A0A9D5C030-F1
#
_entry.id   AF-A0A9D5C030-F1
#
_cell.length_a   1.000
_cell.length_b   1.000
_cell.length_c   1.000
_cell.angle_alpha   90.00
_cell.angle_beta   90.00
_cell.angle_gamma   90.00
#
_symmetry.space_group_name_H-M   'P 1'
#
loop_
_entity.id
_entity.type
_entity.pdbx_description
1 polymer ?
#
loop_
_entity_poly.entity_id
_entity_poly.type
_entity_poly.pdbx_seq_one_letter_code
_entity_poly.pdbx_strand_id
1 'polypeptide(L)'
;MEVEPSGSTGWSQLSWDLSEFIFSKLPLRSLVRAAAVCRHWRAVVTDPSFPSGRRRPWFFLYGHDNVSPRRNQAFAFDPDDADDDATAWVPLRLPLCPPDCFSGSGGFFLATTPPSSLLVSPLPRAHTWHRTPPLSFPRSNPLVSAFGPGPKLLVVGGARLVGGLVDIEDPLAAEIFDPSTNSSSWQLCPPLPHEFRSGNSSQWLSSALVSGRFFFVHGIFSSLISSFDLHLRSWSPVRLLRPPGLLFSFLFPAPSSALLLAGLATIPDGPPSLFIWSVDPTSLSFERIGAMPPDMLSRLFDGGADDDSRFASLKCVGLDGLVYVFNEDHSKAYPAASCQVDGAICTWRLVPPLPSPVNRFHKVIAFCSPVPLPSLFH
;
A
#
# COMPACT_ATOMS: atom_id res chain seq x y z
N MET A 1 -57.79 -31.89 3.58
CA MET A 1 -56.91 -31.47 4.69
C MET A 1 -55.58 -31.12 4.06
N GLU A 2 -55.52 -29.95 3.45
CA GLU A 2 -54.28 -29.41 2.87
C GLU A 2 -53.65 -28.52 3.93
N VAL A 3 -52.40 -28.82 4.25
CA VAL A 3 -51.58 -28.08 5.22
C VAL A 3 -50.92 -26.95 4.45
N GLU A 4 -51.22 -25.70 4.81
CA GLU A 4 -50.44 -24.54 4.36
C GLU A 4 -49.05 -24.57 4.98
N PRO A 5 -47.97 -24.25 4.22
CA PRO A 5 -46.66 -24.03 4.79
C PRO A 5 -46.53 -22.57 5.23
N SER A 6 -46.98 -22.25 6.45
CA SER A 6 -46.66 -20.98 7.11
C SER A 6 -45.27 -21.08 7.75
N GLY A 7 -44.26 -20.57 7.04
CA GLY A 7 -42.90 -20.52 7.56
C GLY A 7 -42.09 -19.43 6.86
N SER A 8 -42.52 -18.17 6.95
CA SER A 8 -41.66 -17.05 6.57
C SER A 8 -40.45 -17.05 7.51
N THR A 9 -39.27 -17.33 6.96
CA THR A 9 -38.01 -17.29 7.70
C THR A 9 -37.82 -15.89 8.30
N GLY A 10 -37.57 -15.81 9.61
CA GLY A 10 -37.54 -14.55 10.39
C GLY A 10 -36.55 -13.49 9.89
N TRP A 11 -35.60 -13.88 9.04
CA TRP A 11 -34.66 -12.97 8.37
C TRP A 11 -35.33 -11.95 7.43
N SER A 12 -36.53 -12.26 6.91
CA SER A 12 -37.31 -11.34 6.08
C SER A 12 -38.00 -10.22 6.88
N GLN A 13 -37.93 -10.26 8.21
CA GLN A 13 -38.54 -9.28 9.13
C GLN A 13 -37.53 -8.34 9.80
N LEU A 14 -36.22 -8.49 9.51
CA LEU A 14 -35.21 -7.57 10.03
C LEU A 14 -35.43 -6.18 9.44
N SER A 15 -35.38 -5.15 10.29
CA SER A 15 -35.40 -3.77 9.81
C SER A 15 -34.14 -3.46 9.01
N TRP A 16 -34.22 -2.40 8.19
CA TRP A 16 -33.08 -1.90 7.41
C TRP A 16 -31.88 -1.59 8.32
N ASP A 17 -32.10 -0.79 9.37
CA ASP A 17 -31.05 -0.36 10.30
C ASP A 17 -30.36 -1.55 11.00
N LEU A 18 -31.13 -2.58 11.36
CA LEU A 18 -30.57 -3.76 12.01
C LEU A 18 -29.76 -4.61 11.01
N SER A 19 -30.24 -4.74 9.78
CA SER A 19 -29.51 -5.41 8.71
C SER A 19 -28.20 -4.68 8.39
N GLU A 20 -28.26 -3.34 8.29
CA GLU A 20 -27.09 -2.48 8.11
C GLU A 20 -26.08 -2.67 9.24
N PHE A 21 -26.54 -2.62 10.49
CA PHE A 21 -25.68 -2.82 11.65
C PHE A 21 -25.01 -4.20 11.63
N ILE A 22 -25.76 -5.27 11.36
CA ILE A 22 -25.21 -6.64 11.28
C ILE A 22 -24.14 -6.72 10.19
N PHE A 23 -24.46 -6.25 8.98
CA PHE A 23 -23.54 -6.29 7.85
C PHE A 23 -22.30 -5.43 8.07
N SER A 24 -22.41 -4.29 8.77
CA SER A 24 -21.27 -3.41 9.08
C SER A 24 -20.17 -4.11 9.89
N LYS A 25 -20.50 -5.21 10.58
CA LYS A 25 -19.58 -6.00 11.40
C LYS A 25 -18.96 -7.19 10.66
N LEU A 26 -19.40 -7.48 9.44
CA LEU A 26 -18.89 -8.63 8.69
C LEU A 26 -17.60 -8.29 7.94
N PRO A 27 -16.67 -9.26 7.82
CA PRO A 27 -15.53 -9.15 6.91
C PRO A 27 -15.98 -8.90 5.46
N LEU A 28 -15.08 -8.32 4.67
CA LEU A 28 -15.38 -7.86 3.32
C LEU A 28 -15.91 -8.97 2.40
N ARG A 29 -15.36 -10.17 2.53
CA ARG A 29 -15.78 -11.33 1.72
C ARG A 29 -17.17 -11.82 2.10
N SER A 30 -17.46 -11.84 3.40
CA SER A 30 -18.77 -12.19 3.93
C SER A 30 -19.83 -11.20 3.46
N LEU A 31 -19.50 -9.90 3.37
CA LEU A 31 -20.37 -8.88 2.78
C LEU A 31 -20.67 -9.14 1.31
N VAL A 32 -19.65 -9.49 0.51
CA VAL A 32 -19.85 -9.84 -0.91
C VAL A 32 -20.78 -11.04 -1.07
N ARG A 33 -20.59 -12.07 -0.24
CA ARG A 33 -21.46 -13.25 -0.22
C ARG A 33 -22.88 -12.90 0.22
N ALA A 34 -23.05 -12.09 1.27
CA ALA A 34 -24.35 -11.64 1.77
C ALA A 34 -25.12 -10.85 0.70
N ALA A 35 -24.46 -9.94 -0.01
CA ALA A 35 -25.06 -9.17 -1.10
C ALA A 35 -25.48 -10.03 -2.31
N ALA A 36 -25.03 -11.29 -2.41
CA ALA A 36 -25.49 -12.23 -3.43
C ALA A 36 -26.71 -13.05 -3.01
N VAL A 37 -27.09 -13.04 -1.72
CA VAL A 37 -28.20 -13.85 -1.19
C VAL A 37 -29.56 -13.33 -1.64
N CYS A 38 -29.83 -12.03 -1.49
CA CYS A 38 -31.10 -11.43 -1.89
C CYS A 38 -30.97 -9.95 -2.25
N ARG A 39 -31.97 -9.40 -2.94
CA ARG A 39 -32.00 -7.98 -3.36
C ARG A 39 -31.99 -7.01 -2.19
N HIS A 40 -32.65 -7.36 -1.09
CA HIS A 40 -32.70 -6.52 0.12
C HIS A 40 -31.30 -6.37 0.73
N TRP A 41 -30.58 -7.48 0.95
CA TRP A 41 -29.22 -7.44 1.51
C TRP A 41 -28.24 -6.75 0.57
N ARG A 42 -28.37 -6.99 -0.74
CA ARG A 42 -27.60 -6.25 -1.73
C ARG A 42 -27.81 -4.75 -1.59
N ALA A 43 -29.06 -4.31 -1.54
CA ALA A 43 -29.41 -2.89 -1.43
C ALA A 43 -28.78 -2.25 -0.19
N VAL A 44 -28.85 -2.92 0.97
CA VAL A 44 -28.23 -2.45 2.23
C VAL A 44 -26.71 -2.30 2.07
N VAL A 45 -26.01 -3.34 1.59
CA VAL A 45 -24.54 -3.34 1.52
C VAL A 45 -23.99 -2.40 0.44
N THR A 46 -24.77 -2.15 -0.62
CA THR A 46 -24.40 -1.20 -1.69
C THR A 46 -24.84 0.23 -1.41
N ASP A 47 -25.53 0.48 -0.30
CA ASP A 47 -26.01 1.82 0.03
C ASP A 47 -24.82 2.79 0.21
N PRO A 48 -24.85 3.99 -0.38
CA PRO A 48 -23.76 4.96 -0.24
C PRO A 48 -23.51 5.43 1.21
N SER A 49 -24.52 5.39 2.07
CA SER A 49 -24.41 5.69 3.50
C SER A 49 -24.00 4.48 4.35
N PHE A 50 -23.87 3.30 3.75
CA PHE A 50 -23.51 2.08 4.46
C PHE A 50 -22.23 2.31 5.27
N PRO A 51 -22.25 2.06 6.59
CA PRO A 51 -21.10 2.22 7.45
C PRO A 51 -20.03 1.23 7.02
N SER A 52 -19.11 1.75 6.21
CA SER A 52 -17.81 1.15 6.00
C SER A 52 -17.06 1.31 7.31
N GLY A 53 -17.27 0.39 8.26
CA GLY A 53 -16.47 0.34 9.48
C GLY A 53 -14.98 0.44 9.15
N ARG A 54 -14.13 0.83 10.11
CA ARG A 54 -12.67 0.91 9.89
C ARG A 54 -12.15 -0.48 9.51
N ARG A 55 -12.03 -0.74 8.20
CA ARG A 55 -11.43 -1.96 7.67
C ARG A 55 -9.93 -1.80 7.64
N ARG A 56 -9.23 -2.86 8.04
CA ARG A 56 -7.78 -2.87 8.00
C ARG A 56 -7.30 -2.89 6.54
N PRO A 57 -6.27 -2.12 6.19
CA PRO A 57 -5.80 -2.06 4.81
C PRO A 57 -5.13 -3.37 4.42
N TRP A 58 -5.40 -3.80 3.18
CA TRP A 58 -4.94 -5.07 2.66
C TRP A 58 -3.48 -4.98 2.23
N PHE A 59 -2.77 -6.10 2.34
CA PHE A 59 -1.41 -6.24 1.84
C PHE A 59 -1.44 -6.90 0.46
N PHE A 60 -0.92 -6.20 -0.53
CA PHE A 60 -0.86 -6.69 -1.91
C PHE A 60 0.56 -7.08 -2.24
N LEU A 61 0.73 -8.28 -2.77
CA LEU A 61 2.01 -8.87 -3.11
C LEU A 61 2.01 -9.28 -4.57
N TYR A 62 3.00 -8.84 -5.33
CA TYR A 62 3.24 -9.20 -6.71
C TYR A 62 4.59 -9.89 -6.85
N GLY A 63 4.54 -11.18 -7.12
CA GLY A 63 5.71 -12.00 -7.42
C GLY A 63 6.09 -11.89 -8.89
N HIS A 64 7.32 -11.50 -9.16
CA HIS A 64 7.85 -11.31 -10.50
C HIS A 64 8.91 -12.35 -10.87
N ASP A 65 8.74 -12.96 -12.04
CA ASP A 65 9.70 -13.84 -12.69
C ASP A 65 10.30 -13.13 -13.93
N ASN A 66 11.60 -12.81 -13.84
CA ASN A 66 12.33 -12.11 -14.90
C ASN A 66 12.46 -12.93 -16.20
N VAL A 67 12.28 -14.26 -16.14
CA VAL A 67 12.46 -15.17 -17.29
C VAL A 67 11.13 -15.43 -17.99
N SER A 68 10.04 -15.56 -17.22
CA SER A 68 8.74 -15.88 -17.77
C SER A 68 7.63 -15.04 -17.12
N PRO A 69 7.13 -13.98 -17.79
CA PRO A 69 6.03 -13.17 -17.29
C PRO A 69 4.76 -13.97 -16.99
N ARG A 70 4.58 -15.14 -17.62
CA ARG A 70 3.46 -16.07 -17.35
C ARG A 70 3.52 -16.72 -15.97
N ARG A 71 4.68 -16.68 -15.32
CA ARG A 71 4.89 -17.20 -13.97
C ARG A 71 4.69 -16.14 -12.90
N ASN A 72 4.48 -14.87 -13.28
CA ASN A 72 4.14 -13.82 -12.33
C ASN A 72 2.79 -14.13 -11.68
N GLN A 73 2.70 -13.88 -10.38
CA GLN A 73 1.46 -14.07 -9.63
C GLN A 73 1.25 -12.88 -8.69
N ALA A 74 -0.01 -12.59 -8.42
CA ALA A 74 -0.39 -11.53 -7.51
C ALA A 74 -1.34 -12.09 -6.45
N PHE A 75 -1.20 -11.59 -5.24
CA PHE A 75 -1.97 -12.01 -4.08
C PHE A 75 -2.38 -10.79 -3.27
N ALA A 76 -3.55 -10.84 -2.66
CA ALA A 76 -4.01 -9.85 -1.71
C ALA A 76 -4.34 -10.54 -0.37
N PHE A 77 -3.71 -10.10 0.69
CA PHE A 77 -3.94 -10.59 2.05
C PHE A 77 -4.97 -9.70 2.74
N ASP A 78 -6.03 -10.34 3.24
CA ASP A 78 -7.05 -9.71 4.07
C ASP A 78 -6.67 -9.90 5.55
N PRO A 79 -6.26 -8.82 6.25
CA PRO A 79 -5.88 -8.90 7.65
C PRO A 79 -7.03 -9.23 8.61
N ASP A 80 -8.29 -9.08 8.17
CA ASP A 80 -9.49 -9.37 8.96
C ASP A 80 -9.88 -10.86 8.89
N ASP A 81 -9.48 -11.58 7.84
CA ASP A 81 -9.67 -13.03 7.69
C ASP A 81 -8.42 -13.84 8.13
N ALA A 82 -7.47 -13.19 8.83
CA ALA A 82 -6.14 -13.75 9.13
C ALA A 82 -6.13 -14.94 10.10
N ASP A 83 -7.22 -15.21 10.83
CA ASP A 83 -7.34 -16.37 11.72
C ASP A 83 -7.59 -17.69 10.95
N ASP A 84 -7.93 -17.59 9.65
CA ASP A 84 -8.10 -18.72 8.75
C ASP A 84 -7.03 -18.67 7.63
N ASP A 85 -5.91 -19.36 7.88
CA ASP A 85 -4.74 -19.42 6.99
C ASP A 85 -5.09 -19.78 5.53
N ALA A 86 -6.15 -20.57 5.32
CA ALA A 86 -6.55 -21.02 3.98
C ALA A 86 -7.31 -19.94 3.19
N THR A 87 -7.98 -19.01 3.88
CA THR A 87 -8.81 -18.00 3.24
C THR A 87 -8.21 -16.61 3.27
N ALA A 88 -7.20 -16.32 4.11
CA ALA A 88 -6.63 -14.98 4.25
C ALA A 88 -6.07 -14.39 2.94
N TRP A 89 -5.61 -15.21 2.00
CA TRP A 89 -5.09 -14.76 0.70
C TRP A 89 -6.12 -14.88 -0.44
N VAL A 90 -6.22 -13.83 -1.27
CA VAL A 90 -6.96 -13.80 -2.55
C VAL A 90 -5.96 -13.81 -3.71
N PRO A 91 -5.98 -14.79 -4.62
CA PRO A 91 -5.22 -14.70 -5.85
C PRO A 91 -5.81 -13.63 -6.78
N LEU A 92 -4.95 -12.77 -7.31
CA LEU A 92 -5.33 -11.70 -8.22
C LEU A 92 -4.85 -12.00 -9.64
N ARG A 93 -5.65 -11.59 -10.63
CA ARG A 93 -5.26 -11.63 -12.05
C ARG A 93 -4.88 -10.24 -12.50
N LEU A 94 -3.59 -9.91 -12.43
CA LEU A 94 -3.07 -8.67 -12.97
C LEU A 94 -2.79 -8.80 -14.47
N PRO A 95 -2.91 -7.72 -15.25
CA PRO A 95 -2.39 -7.70 -16.61
C PRO A 95 -0.87 -7.93 -16.61
N LEU A 96 -0.35 -8.38 -17.74
CA LEU A 96 1.09 -8.49 -17.98
C LEU A 96 1.71 -7.09 -18.10
N CYS A 97 1.85 -6.39 -16.98
CA CYS A 97 2.58 -5.14 -16.90
C CYS A 97 4.05 -5.40 -16.50
N PRO A 98 5.00 -4.55 -16.95
CA PRO A 98 6.37 -4.58 -16.45
C PRO A 98 6.40 -4.46 -14.92
N PRO A 99 7.33 -5.17 -14.25
CA PRO A 99 7.40 -5.24 -12.79
C PRO A 99 7.63 -3.88 -12.13
N ASP A 100 8.54 -3.07 -12.66
CA ASP A 100 9.05 -1.84 -12.04
C ASP A 100 8.13 -0.62 -12.23
N CYS A 101 6.84 -0.88 -12.31
CA CYS A 101 5.83 0.12 -12.59
C CYS A 101 4.61 0.01 -11.67
N PHE A 102 4.54 -1.03 -10.84
CA PHE A 102 3.33 -1.37 -10.10
C PHE A 102 3.34 -0.77 -8.69
N SER A 103 2.25 -0.11 -8.33
CA SER A 103 2.01 0.44 -7.00
C SER A 103 0.50 0.39 -6.70
N GLY A 104 0.13 0.75 -5.48
CA GLY A 104 -1.26 0.97 -5.15
C GLY A 104 -1.42 2.01 -4.05
N SER A 105 -2.48 2.79 -4.16
CA SER A 105 -2.80 3.88 -3.25
C SER A 105 -4.28 4.20 -3.30
N GLY A 106 -4.87 4.51 -2.15
CA GLY A 106 -6.25 5.02 -2.02
C GLY A 106 -7.32 4.12 -2.65
N GLY A 107 -7.13 2.80 -2.67
CA GLY A 107 -8.10 1.88 -3.27
C GLY A 107 -7.90 1.61 -4.76
N PHE A 108 -6.76 1.98 -5.35
CA PHE A 108 -6.45 1.74 -6.76
C PHE A 108 -5.12 0.99 -6.95
N PHE A 109 -5.08 0.10 -7.94
CA PHE A 109 -3.86 -0.31 -8.61
C PHE A 109 -3.38 0.80 -9.55
N LEU A 110 -2.07 1.01 -9.58
CA LEU A 110 -1.42 2.05 -10.35
C LEU A 110 -0.25 1.40 -11.10
N ALA A 111 -0.21 1.57 -12.42
CA ALA A 111 0.87 1.04 -13.24
C ALA A 111 1.43 2.08 -14.21
N THR A 112 2.70 2.44 -14.11
CA THR A 112 3.35 3.29 -15.12
C THR A 112 3.61 2.50 -16.40
N THR A 113 3.34 3.10 -17.55
CA THR A 113 3.50 2.46 -18.87
C THR A 113 4.33 3.32 -19.80
N PRO A 114 5.27 2.74 -20.55
CA PRO A 114 5.98 3.46 -21.60
C PRO A 114 5.01 4.05 -22.65
N PRO A 115 5.31 5.23 -23.22
CA PRO A 115 6.45 6.09 -22.90
C PRO A 115 6.21 6.98 -21.67
N SER A 116 4.98 7.23 -21.23
CA SER A 116 4.70 8.20 -20.16
C SER A 116 3.26 8.19 -19.62
N SER A 117 2.49 7.10 -19.72
CA SER A 117 1.11 7.07 -19.20
C SER A 117 0.96 6.28 -17.91
N LEU A 118 -0.02 6.64 -17.08
CA LEU A 118 -0.40 5.88 -15.91
C LEU A 118 -1.66 5.06 -16.23
N LEU A 119 -1.66 3.79 -15.85
CA LEU A 119 -2.86 2.95 -15.85
C LEU A 119 -3.39 2.88 -14.42
N VAL A 120 -4.72 2.97 -14.29
CA VAL A 120 -5.42 3.01 -13.01
C VAL A 120 -6.54 1.97 -13.03
N SER A 121 -6.66 1.21 -11.95
CA SER A 121 -7.71 0.21 -11.81
C SER A 121 -8.19 0.11 -10.36
N PRO A 122 -9.50 0.10 -10.06
CA PRO A 122 -9.98 -0.04 -8.68
C PRO A 122 -9.58 -1.38 -8.05
N LEU A 123 -9.21 -1.36 -6.77
CA LEU A 123 -8.94 -2.58 -5.99
C LEU A 123 -10.24 -3.31 -5.61
N PRO A 124 -10.26 -4.65 -5.58
CA PRO A 124 -9.20 -5.59 -5.98
C PRO A 124 -9.30 -5.97 -7.48
N ARG A 125 -10.06 -5.21 -8.28
CA ARG A 125 -10.46 -5.56 -9.65
C ARG A 125 -9.43 -5.18 -10.70
N ALA A 126 -8.41 -6.00 -10.87
CA ALA A 126 -7.38 -5.76 -11.88
C ALA A 126 -7.76 -6.07 -13.34
N HIS A 127 -9.04 -6.07 -13.71
CA HIS A 127 -9.49 -6.38 -15.09
C HIS A 127 -9.91 -5.14 -15.90
N THR A 128 -10.30 -4.04 -15.24
CA THR A 128 -10.65 -2.78 -15.89
C THR A 128 -9.57 -1.74 -15.63
N TRP A 129 -8.73 -1.50 -16.64
CA TRP A 129 -7.67 -0.49 -16.57
C TRP A 129 -8.03 0.73 -17.38
N HIS A 130 -7.92 1.90 -16.76
CA HIS A 130 -8.11 3.18 -17.41
C HIS A 130 -6.75 3.84 -17.60
N ARG A 131 -6.49 4.30 -18.82
CA ARG A 131 -5.28 5.03 -19.16
C ARG A 131 -5.51 6.51 -18.92
N THR A 132 -4.64 7.15 -18.15
CA THR A 132 -4.62 8.61 -18.02
C THR A 132 -4.07 9.25 -19.30
N PRO A 133 -4.25 10.56 -19.49
CA PRO A 133 -3.40 11.31 -20.40
C PRO A 133 -1.91 11.05 -20.13
N PRO A 134 -1.03 11.21 -21.14
CA PRO A 134 0.40 11.09 -20.92
C PRO A 134 0.91 12.16 -19.95
N LEU A 135 1.80 11.75 -19.05
CA LEU A 135 2.62 12.64 -18.23
C LEU A 135 3.48 13.52 -19.13
N SER A 136 3.77 14.72 -18.64
CA SER A 136 4.66 15.68 -19.31
C SER A 136 6.09 15.16 -19.34
N PHE A 137 6.48 14.39 -18.32
CA PHE A 137 7.80 13.79 -18.20
C PHE A 137 7.72 12.25 -18.18
N PRO A 138 8.38 11.55 -19.11
CA PRO A 138 8.51 10.10 -19.06
C PRO A 138 9.39 9.71 -17.87
N ARG A 139 8.87 8.80 -17.03
CA ARG A 139 9.53 8.41 -15.78
C ARG A 139 9.23 6.95 -15.43
N SER A 140 10.23 6.27 -14.88
CA SER A 140 10.13 4.94 -14.28
C SER A 140 10.14 5.04 -12.76
N ASN A 141 9.45 4.11 -12.08
CA ASN A 141 9.41 4.04 -10.61
C ASN A 141 9.11 5.37 -9.88
N PRO A 142 8.11 6.18 -10.29
CA PRO A 142 7.73 7.35 -9.50
C PRO A 142 6.99 6.93 -8.22
N LEU A 143 6.96 7.83 -7.24
CA LEU A 143 5.96 7.77 -6.18
C LEU A 143 4.61 8.18 -6.78
N VAL A 144 3.56 7.41 -6.51
CA VAL A 144 2.21 7.70 -6.98
C VAL A 144 1.23 7.57 -5.82
N SER A 145 0.36 8.56 -5.66
CA SER A 145 -0.70 8.53 -4.66
C SER A 145 -2.04 8.95 -5.24
N ALA A 146 -3.10 8.23 -4.86
CA ALA A 146 -4.47 8.71 -5.02
C ALA A 146 -4.84 9.62 -3.83
N PHE A 147 -5.65 10.65 -4.07
CA PHE A 147 -6.13 11.56 -3.02
C PHE A 147 -7.52 12.12 -3.33
N GLY A 148 -8.24 12.51 -2.27
CA GLY A 148 -9.58 13.09 -2.36
C GLY A 148 -10.70 12.08 -2.70
N PRO A 149 -11.95 12.56 -2.87
CA PRO A 149 -13.11 11.73 -3.20
C PRO A 149 -13.12 11.42 -4.71
N GLY A 150 -12.24 10.49 -5.13
CA GLY A 150 -12.09 10.08 -6.52
C GLY A 150 -10.62 9.82 -6.87
N PRO A 151 -10.31 9.34 -8.10
CA PRO A 151 -8.95 9.04 -8.48
C PRO A 151 -8.21 10.32 -8.92
N LYS A 152 -8.10 11.33 -8.04
CA LYS A 152 -7.11 12.38 -8.25
C LYS A 152 -5.75 11.78 -7.94
N LEU A 153 -4.79 11.98 -8.83
CA LEU A 153 -3.51 11.28 -8.78
C LEU A 153 -2.40 12.31 -8.65
N LEU A 154 -1.45 12.04 -7.78
CA LEU A 154 -0.20 12.76 -7.65
C LEU A 154 0.93 11.82 -8.08
N VAL A 155 1.82 12.31 -8.94
CA VAL A 155 3.04 11.62 -9.39
C VAL A 155 4.24 12.48 -9.02
N VAL A 156 5.20 11.90 -8.29
CA VAL A 156 6.40 12.59 -7.79
C VAL A 156 7.65 11.76 -8.06
N GLY A 157 8.73 12.42 -8.45
CA GLY A 157 10.02 11.77 -8.66
C GLY A 157 9.97 10.78 -9.83
N GLY A 158 10.68 9.67 -9.69
CA GLY A 158 10.97 8.71 -10.73
C GLY A 158 12.34 8.93 -11.38
N ALA A 159 12.74 8.00 -12.24
CA ALA A 159 13.95 8.11 -13.05
C ALA A 159 13.55 8.31 -14.52
N ARG A 160 14.13 9.32 -15.16
CA ARG A 160 14.01 9.49 -16.62
C ARG A 160 15.11 8.67 -17.28
N LEU A 161 14.76 7.89 -18.30
CA LEU A 161 15.72 7.11 -19.07
C LEU A 161 15.90 7.74 -20.45
N VAL A 162 17.13 8.17 -20.77
CA VAL A 162 17.51 8.68 -22.08
C VAL A 162 18.60 7.76 -22.65
N GLY A 163 18.31 7.10 -23.77
CA GLY A 163 19.25 6.12 -24.37
C GLY A 163 19.58 4.92 -23.47
N GLY A 164 18.70 4.58 -22.51
CA GLY A 164 18.94 3.53 -21.51
C GLY A 164 19.74 3.97 -20.29
N LEU A 165 20.17 5.23 -20.23
CA LEU A 165 20.86 5.83 -19.09
C LEU A 165 19.91 6.70 -18.27
N VAL A 166 20.14 6.79 -16.96
CA VAL A 166 19.38 7.67 -16.08
C VAL A 166 19.79 9.12 -16.36
N ASP A 167 18.83 9.92 -16.81
CA ASP A 167 18.97 11.36 -16.92
C ASP A 167 18.77 11.98 -15.54
N ILE A 168 19.87 12.48 -14.98
CA ILE A 168 19.96 13.08 -13.64
C ILE A 168 19.81 14.59 -13.65
N GLU A 169 19.73 15.22 -14.83
CA GLU A 169 19.82 16.68 -14.97
C GLU A 169 18.44 17.35 -14.92
N ASP A 170 17.39 16.70 -15.39
CA ASP A 170 16.05 17.30 -15.49
C ASP A 170 15.25 17.15 -14.18
N PRO A 171 14.91 18.26 -13.48
CA PRO A 171 14.08 18.19 -12.29
C PRO A 171 12.65 17.82 -12.66
N LEU A 172 12.33 16.52 -12.56
CA LEU A 172 11.00 15.98 -12.85
C LEU A 172 9.95 16.67 -11.96
N ALA A 173 9.15 17.53 -12.58
CA ALA A 173 8.05 18.21 -11.91
C ALA A 173 7.12 17.19 -11.24
N ALA A 174 6.55 17.56 -10.09
CA ALA A 174 5.40 16.84 -9.58
C ALA A 174 4.21 17.06 -10.53
N GLU A 175 3.42 16.02 -10.78
CA GLU A 175 2.30 16.07 -11.71
C GLU A 175 1.01 15.64 -11.01
N ILE A 176 -0.04 16.46 -11.12
CA ILE A 176 -1.37 16.17 -10.58
C ILE A 176 -2.37 15.93 -11.71
N PHE A 177 -3.09 14.82 -11.66
CA PHE A 177 -4.22 14.57 -12.55
C PHE A 177 -5.52 14.62 -11.76
N ASP A 178 -6.47 15.42 -12.26
CA ASP A 178 -7.83 15.48 -11.72
C ASP A 178 -8.83 15.12 -12.83
N PRO A 179 -9.40 13.90 -12.81
CA PRO A 179 -10.33 13.45 -13.83
C PRO A 179 -11.67 14.19 -13.81
N SER A 180 -11.98 14.93 -12.74
CA SER A 180 -13.20 15.77 -12.67
C SER A 180 -13.08 17.06 -13.46
N THR A 181 -11.85 17.46 -13.79
CA THR A 181 -11.61 18.61 -14.67
C THR A 181 -11.75 18.15 -16.12
N ASN A 182 -12.34 18.98 -16.98
CA ASN A 182 -12.36 18.75 -18.43
C ASN A 182 -10.95 18.87 -19.07
N SER A 183 -9.88 18.88 -18.27
CA SER A 183 -8.51 18.95 -18.73
C SER A 183 -8.05 17.58 -19.22
N SER A 184 -7.55 17.53 -20.44
CA SER A 184 -6.89 16.34 -20.98
C SER A 184 -5.40 16.28 -20.65
N SER A 185 -4.92 17.04 -19.65
CA SER A 185 -3.50 17.16 -19.34
C SER A 185 -3.21 17.15 -17.83
N TRP A 186 -1.97 16.82 -17.50
CA TRP A 186 -1.47 16.84 -16.14
C TRP A 186 -1.09 18.24 -15.66
N GLN A 187 -1.50 18.48 -14.42
CA GLN A 187 -1.05 19.45 -13.46
C GLN A 187 0.45 19.59 -13.19
N LEU A 188 1.22 20.41 -13.89
CA LEU A 188 2.61 20.68 -13.46
C LEU A 188 2.67 21.45 -12.12
N CYS A 189 3.50 20.94 -11.22
CA CYS A 189 3.80 21.49 -9.90
C CYS A 189 5.32 21.56 -9.69
N PRO A 190 5.81 22.29 -8.67
CA PRO A 190 7.24 22.32 -8.36
C PRO A 190 7.85 20.92 -8.22
N PRO A 191 9.06 20.68 -8.77
CA PRO A 191 9.73 19.39 -8.70
C PRO A 191 10.12 19.04 -7.26
N LEU A 192 10.41 17.75 -7.03
CA LEU A 192 10.95 17.28 -5.75
C LEU A 192 12.19 18.10 -5.36
N PRO A 193 12.38 18.47 -4.08
CA PRO A 193 13.54 19.25 -3.64
C PRO A 193 14.87 18.60 -4.07
N HIS A 194 15.84 19.45 -4.44
CA HIS A 194 17.09 19.02 -5.05
C HIS A 194 17.92 18.05 -4.21
N GLU A 195 17.73 18.06 -2.89
CA GLU A 195 18.38 17.18 -1.92
C GLU A 195 18.02 15.69 -2.13
N PHE A 196 16.91 15.41 -2.82
CA PHE A 196 16.50 14.04 -3.16
C PHE A 196 17.08 13.52 -4.49
N ARG A 197 17.78 14.36 -5.28
CA ARG A 197 18.18 14.05 -6.66
C ARG A 197 18.95 12.74 -6.84
N SER A 198 19.76 12.35 -5.86
CA SER A 198 20.55 11.11 -5.90
C SER A 198 19.71 9.84 -5.79
N GLY A 199 18.45 9.93 -5.39
CA GLY A 199 17.55 8.79 -5.17
C GLY A 199 16.09 9.18 -5.40
N ASN A 200 15.76 9.64 -6.61
CA ASN A 200 14.43 10.17 -6.93
C ASN A 200 13.33 9.10 -7.16
N SER A 201 13.66 7.82 -7.19
CA SER A 201 12.69 6.74 -7.48
C SER A 201 12.08 6.13 -6.21
N SER A 202 10.97 5.42 -6.37
CA SER A 202 10.30 4.67 -5.30
C SER A 202 11.15 3.53 -4.71
N GLN A 203 12.31 3.19 -5.31
CA GLN A 203 13.28 2.27 -4.72
C GLN A 203 14.06 2.90 -3.57
N TRP A 204 14.20 4.23 -3.59
CA TRP A 204 14.97 5.03 -2.63
C TRP A 204 14.08 5.94 -1.78
N LEU A 205 12.81 6.08 -2.14
CA LEU A 205 11.83 6.93 -1.47
C LEU A 205 10.64 6.11 -0.99
N SER A 206 10.09 6.55 0.14
CA SER A 206 8.78 6.15 0.65
C SER A 206 7.91 7.39 0.79
N SER A 207 6.58 7.20 0.85
CA SER A 207 5.66 8.33 0.92
C SER A 207 4.45 8.06 1.81
N ALA A 208 3.92 9.13 2.39
CA ALA A 208 2.72 9.10 3.21
C ALA A 208 1.82 10.30 2.90
N LEU A 209 0.54 10.04 2.59
CA LEU A 209 -0.47 11.08 2.44
C LEU A 209 -1.23 11.27 3.77
N VAL A 210 -1.08 12.44 4.38
CA VAL A 210 -1.68 12.77 5.68
C VAL A 210 -2.81 13.78 5.49
N SER A 211 -3.96 13.52 6.12
CA SER A 211 -5.15 14.38 6.11
C SER A 211 -5.67 14.73 4.70
N GLY A 212 -5.34 13.93 3.68
CA GLY A 212 -5.68 14.24 2.28
C GLY A 212 -5.06 15.54 1.75
N ARG A 213 -4.04 16.09 2.43
CA ARG A 213 -3.44 17.39 2.12
C ARG A 213 -1.93 17.33 1.97
N PHE A 214 -1.24 16.74 2.94
CA PHE A 214 0.22 16.75 2.97
C PHE A 214 0.76 15.42 2.45
N PHE A 215 1.41 15.46 1.30
CA PHE A 215 2.11 14.31 0.74
C PHE A 215 3.58 14.34 1.17
N PHE A 216 3.92 13.55 2.17
CA PHE A 216 5.28 13.41 2.66
C PHE A 216 6.10 12.50 1.75
N VAL A 217 7.33 12.91 1.46
CA VAL A 217 8.36 12.11 0.80
C VAL A 217 9.51 11.93 1.78
N HIS A 218 9.91 10.68 1.97
CA HIS A 218 10.99 10.29 2.88
C HIS A 218 12.03 9.44 2.15
N GLY A 219 13.30 9.84 2.25
CA GLY A 219 14.42 9.11 1.67
C GLY A 219 14.83 7.93 2.55
N ILE A 220 14.71 6.72 2.01
CA ILE A 220 14.82 5.46 2.76
C ILE A 220 16.15 5.35 3.50
N PHE A 221 17.25 5.73 2.84
CA PHE A 221 18.60 5.67 3.39
C PHE A 221 19.15 7.04 3.82
N SER A 222 18.69 8.13 3.21
CA SER A 222 19.17 9.48 3.53
C SER A 222 18.51 10.04 4.79
N SER A 223 17.35 9.53 5.19
CA SER A 223 16.53 10.06 6.29
C SER A 223 16.04 11.50 6.05
N LEU A 224 16.14 11.98 4.81
CA LEU A 224 15.61 13.29 4.43
C LEU A 224 14.09 13.20 4.29
N ILE A 225 13.39 14.22 4.74
CA ILE A 225 11.93 14.32 4.63
C ILE A 225 11.51 15.72 4.20
N SER A 226 10.51 15.76 3.31
CA SER A 226 9.80 16.97 2.92
C SER A 226 8.34 16.63 2.63
N SER A 227 7.46 17.63 2.71
CA SER A 227 6.03 17.47 2.44
C SER A 227 5.60 18.39 1.31
N PHE A 228 4.78 17.87 0.41
CA PHE A 228 4.09 18.66 -0.61
C PHE A 228 2.68 18.98 -0.13
N ASP A 229 2.36 20.26 0.01
CA ASP A 229 1.00 20.70 0.31
C ASP A 229 0.17 20.69 -0.98
N LEU A 230 -0.78 19.77 -1.08
CA LEU A 230 -1.66 19.62 -2.26
C LEU A 230 -2.52 20.87 -2.53
N HIS A 231 -2.78 21.71 -1.53
CA HIS A 231 -3.56 22.93 -1.67
C HIS A 231 -2.70 24.10 -2.16
N LEU A 232 -1.55 24.32 -1.49
CA LEU A 232 -0.63 25.41 -1.83
C LEU A 232 0.26 25.10 -3.03
N ARG A 233 0.37 23.81 -3.39
CA ARG A 233 1.23 23.30 -4.47
C ARG A 233 2.69 23.66 -4.28
N SER A 234 3.14 23.55 -3.04
CA SER A 234 4.49 23.92 -2.63
C SER A 234 5.09 22.85 -1.73
N TRP A 235 6.40 22.68 -1.84
CA TRP A 235 7.18 21.84 -0.94
C TRP A 235 7.54 22.59 0.34
N SER A 236 7.54 21.88 1.46
CA SER A 236 8.17 22.34 2.70
C SER A 236 9.70 22.27 2.58
N PRO A 237 10.44 23.00 3.43
CA PRO A 237 11.88 22.80 3.56
C PRO A 237 12.22 21.32 3.84
N VAL A 238 13.36 20.87 3.31
CA VAL A 238 13.88 19.53 3.60
C VAL A 238 14.44 19.50 5.01
N ARG A 239 14.09 18.46 5.77
CA ARG A 239 14.52 18.24 7.16
C ARG A 239 15.07 16.83 7.31
N LEU A 240 15.78 16.58 8.42
CA LEU A 240 16.31 15.27 8.76
C LEU A 240 15.40 14.58 9.80
N LEU A 241 14.92 13.37 9.48
CA LEU A 241 14.17 12.49 10.37
C LEU A 241 14.98 11.21 10.58
N ARG A 242 15.98 11.26 11.46
CA ARG A 242 16.91 10.16 11.68
C ARG A 242 16.96 9.75 13.14
N PRO A 243 16.21 8.70 13.53
CA PRO A 243 16.44 8.02 14.79
C PRO A 243 17.90 7.55 14.95
N PRO A 244 18.43 7.47 16.19
CA PRO A 244 19.80 6.99 16.42
C PRO A 244 20.03 5.58 15.87
N GLY A 245 21.18 5.35 15.25
CA GLY A 245 21.57 4.04 14.73
C GLY A 245 20.81 3.58 13.48
N LEU A 246 19.93 4.41 12.92
CA LEU A 246 19.10 4.04 11.78
C LEU A 246 19.94 3.71 10.54
N LEU A 247 19.71 2.53 9.95
CA LEU A 247 20.33 2.08 8.71
C LEU A 247 19.47 2.45 7.49
N PHE A 248 18.17 2.19 7.59
CA PHE A 248 17.16 2.61 6.62
C PHE A 248 15.77 2.63 7.25
N SER A 249 14.84 3.38 6.68
CA SER A 249 13.44 3.39 7.13
C SER A 249 12.44 3.75 6.04
N PHE A 250 11.18 3.45 6.31
CA PHE A 250 10.04 3.69 5.44
C PHE A 250 8.98 4.47 6.20
N LEU A 251 8.36 5.43 5.53
CA LEU A 251 7.35 6.31 6.10
C LEU A 251 5.94 5.90 5.64
N PHE A 252 4.99 5.92 6.57
CA PHE A 252 3.58 5.57 6.33
C PHE A 252 2.63 6.55 7.03
N PRO A 253 1.43 6.74 6.50
CA PRO A 253 0.36 7.43 7.23
C PRO A 253 -0.15 6.56 8.38
N ALA A 254 -0.44 7.20 9.50
CA ALA A 254 -1.01 6.59 10.69
C ALA A 254 -2.45 7.10 10.93
N PRO A 255 -3.21 6.46 11.83
CA PRO A 255 -4.49 6.99 12.26
C PRO A 255 -4.34 8.40 12.85
N SER A 256 -5.43 9.15 12.86
CA SER A 256 -5.49 10.49 13.48
C SER A 256 -4.47 11.49 12.91
N SER A 257 -4.15 11.37 11.62
CA SER A 257 -3.26 12.27 10.89
C SER A 257 -1.82 12.31 11.40
N ALA A 258 -1.34 11.25 12.05
CA ALA A 258 0.06 11.08 12.42
C ALA A 258 0.87 10.34 11.33
N LEU A 259 2.18 10.22 11.55
CA LEU A 259 3.08 9.43 10.71
C LEU A 259 3.67 8.26 11.50
N LEU A 260 3.90 7.14 10.83
CA LEU A 260 4.69 6.03 11.33
C LEU A 260 5.96 5.90 10.51
N LEU A 261 7.06 5.65 11.21
CA LEU A 261 8.34 5.28 10.62
C LEU A 261 8.64 3.84 11.03
N ALA A 262 8.97 2.98 10.07
CA ALA A 262 9.47 1.63 10.35
C ALA A 262 10.83 1.44 9.69
N GLY A 263 11.80 0.86 10.39
CA GLY A 263 13.15 0.77 9.85
C GLY A 263 14.09 -0.05 10.70
N LEU A 264 15.19 -0.45 10.10
CA LEU A 264 16.25 -1.20 10.76
C LEU A 264 17.24 -0.22 11.40
N ALA A 265 17.57 -0.45 12.66
CA ALA A 265 18.59 0.34 13.37
C ALA A 265 19.54 -0.55 14.15
N THR A 266 20.79 -0.09 14.30
CA THR A 266 21.79 -0.71 15.17
C THR A 266 21.52 -0.39 16.64
N ILE A 267 21.92 -1.31 17.50
CA ILE A 267 21.86 -1.17 18.96
C ILE A 267 23.29 -1.29 19.47
N PRO A 268 23.75 -0.46 20.43
CA PRO A 268 25.16 -0.42 20.86
C PRO A 268 25.80 -1.78 21.19
N ASP A 269 25.02 -2.73 21.69
CA ASP A 269 25.52 -4.05 22.14
C ASP A 269 24.67 -5.22 21.61
N GLY A 270 24.06 -5.07 20.43
CA GLY A 270 23.17 -6.09 19.89
C GLY A 270 23.06 -6.11 18.37
N PRO A 271 22.50 -7.20 17.79
CA PRO A 271 22.25 -7.25 16.36
C PRO A 271 21.25 -6.16 15.96
N PRO A 272 21.31 -5.67 14.70
CA PRO A 272 20.31 -4.75 14.18
C PRO A 272 18.89 -5.31 14.36
N SER A 273 17.96 -4.44 14.71
CA SER A 273 16.55 -4.80 14.86
C SER A 273 15.65 -3.80 14.14
N LEU A 274 14.46 -4.25 13.77
CA LEU A 274 13.47 -3.42 13.13
C LEU A 274 12.59 -2.77 14.20
N PHE A 275 12.51 -1.45 14.17
CA PHE A 275 11.75 -0.66 15.12
C PHE A 275 10.64 0.12 14.43
N ILE A 276 9.64 0.48 15.23
CA ILE A 276 8.55 1.38 14.84
C ILE A 276 8.66 2.65 15.68
N TRP A 277 8.56 3.79 15.02
CA TRP A 277 8.47 5.09 15.66
C TRP A 277 7.17 5.79 15.27
N SER A 278 6.53 6.42 16.27
CA SER A 278 5.50 7.42 16.03
C SER A 278 6.17 8.75 15.72
N VAL A 279 5.69 9.47 14.71
CA VAL A 279 6.28 10.73 14.25
C VAL A 279 5.19 11.81 14.17
N ASP A 280 5.45 12.94 14.82
CA ASP A 280 4.59 14.11 14.68
C ASP A 280 4.87 14.78 13.32
N PRO A 281 3.86 14.95 12.44
CA PRO A 281 4.07 15.46 11.08
C PRO A 281 4.54 16.93 11.03
N THR A 282 4.34 17.70 12.09
CA THR A 282 4.65 19.14 12.11
C THR A 282 6.07 19.38 12.62
N SER A 283 6.35 18.91 13.82
CA SER A 283 7.64 19.07 14.50
C SER A 283 8.68 18.04 14.05
N LEU A 284 8.26 16.91 13.48
CA LEU A 284 9.10 15.74 13.20
C LEU A 284 9.76 15.15 14.46
N SER A 285 9.21 15.43 15.64
CA SER A 285 9.59 14.69 16.84
C SER A 285 9.15 13.24 16.70
N PHE A 286 10.01 12.32 17.14
CA PHE A 286 9.76 10.89 17.03
C PHE A 286 9.96 10.17 18.36
N GLU A 287 9.13 9.16 18.60
CA GLU A 287 9.20 8.28 19.77
C GLU A 287 9.17 6.84 19.32
N ARG A 288 10.07 6.01 19.86
CA ARG A 288 10.07 4.57 19.58
C ARG A 288 8.94 3.90 20.35
N ILE A 289 8.00 3.28 19.63
CA ILE A 289 6.81 2.64 20.19
C ILE A 289 6.83 1.11 20.12
N GLY A 290 7.73 0.53 19.31
CA GLY A 290 7.82 -0.92 19.20
C GLY A 290 9.09 -1.42 18.53
N ALA A 291 9.35 -2.71 18.72
CA ALA A 291 10.42 -3.45 18.09
C ALA A 291 9.88 -4.80 17.58
N MET A 292 10.34 -5.24 16.41
CA MET A 292 10.05 -6.58 15.91
C MET A 292 10.79 -7.61 16.77
N PRO A 293 10.11 -8.69 17.21
CA PRO A 293 10.78 -9.79 17.90
C PRO A 293 11.93 -10.38 17.06
N PRO A 294 13.12 -10.65 17.63
CA PRO A 294 14.28 -11.16 16.87
C PRO A 294 14.00 -12.46 16.11
N ASP A 295 13.24 -13.38 16.72
CA ASP A 295 12.84 -14.65 16.11
C ASP A 295 11.90 -14.47 14.91
N MET A 296 11.18 -13.35 14.85
CA MET A 296 10.33 -13.02 13.71
C MET A 296 11.17 -12.43 12.57
N LEU A 297 12.10 -11.53 12.89
CA LEU A 297 13.01 -10.94 11.91
C LEU A 297 13.85 -12.01 11.22
N SER A 298 14.36 -12.99 11.97
CA SER A 298 15.17 -14.08 11.42
C SER A 298 14.40 -14.97 10.45
N ARG A 299 13.08 -15.14 10.65
CA ARG A 299 12.19 -15.91 9.76
C ARG A 299 11.89 -15.21 8.43
N LEU A 300 12.24 -13.93 8.26
CA LEU A 300 12.09 -13.22 6.99
C LEU A 300 13.22 -13.53 5.99
N PHE A 301 14.20 -14.33 6.38
CA PHE A 301 15.36 -14.68 5.56
C PHE A 301 15.51 -16.20 5.49
N ASP A 302 15.94 -16.70 4.33
CA ASP A 302 16.34 -18.09 4.19
C ASP A 302 17.73 -18.23 4.87
N GLY A 303 17.83 -19.10 5.88
CA GLY A 303 18.92 -19.11 6.87
C GLY A 303 20.36 -18.99 6.34
N GLY A 304 21.11 -18.11 7.03
CA GLY A 304 22.56 -17.87 6.96
C GLY A 304 22.88 -16.61 7.78
N ALA A 305 23.76 -16.70 8.78
CA ALA A 305 24.14 -15.55 9.61
C ALA A 305 25.22 -14.67 8.96
N ASP A 306 25.85 -15.14 7.88
CA ASP A 306 27.09 -14.59 7.31
C ASP A 306 26.89 -13.72 6.06
N ASP A 307 25.66 -13.35 5.70
CA ASP A 307 25.43 -12.36 4.65
C ASP A 307 25.17 -10.98 5.26
N ASP A 308 26.24 -10.19 5.38
CA ASP A 308 26.23 -8.80 5.85
C ASP A 308 25.24 -7.93 5.06
N SER A 309 24.88 -8.34 3.83
CA SER A 309 23.97 -7.60 2.95
C SER A 309 22.52 -8.07 3.00
N ARG A 310 22.18 -9.11 3.79
CA ARG A 310 20.84 -9.72 3.79
C ARG A 310 19.71 -8.75 4.05
N PHE A 311 19.96 -7.69 4.82
CA PHE A 311 18.92 -6.71 5.18
C PHE A 311 18.62 -5.70 4.07
N ALA A 312 19.43 -5.62 3.00
CA ALA A 312 19.23 -4.68 1.90
C ALA A 312 17.90 -4.91 1.17
N SER A 313 17.41 -6.15 1.18
CA SER A 313 16.15 -6.56 0.56
C SER A 313 14.93 -6.43 1.48
N LEU A 314 15.12 -6.04 2.75
CA LEU A 314 14.01 -5.86 3.69
C LEU A 314 13.23 -4.59 3.35
N LYS A 315 11.94 -4.75 3.09
CA LYS A 315 11.04 -3.63 2.75
C LYS A 315 9.88 -3.56 3.74
N CYS A 316 9.33 -2.37 3.89
CA CYS A 316 8.15 -2.12 4.69
C CYS A 316 7.10 -1.35 3.88
N VAL A 317 5.83 -1.72 4.01
CA VAL A 317 4.67 -0.99 3.47
C VAL A 317 3.60 -0.87 4.54
N GLY A 318 2.84 0.22 4.57
CA GLY A 318 1.89 0.41 5.65
C GLY A 318 0.88 1.52 5.38
N LEU A 319 -0.24 1.44 6.08
CA LEU A 319 -1.34 2.39 6.05
C LEU A 319 -2.17 2.24 7.32
N ASP A 320 -2.72 3.35 7.84
CA ASP A 320 -3.69 3.38 8.94
C ASP A 320 -3.32 2.55 10.17
N GLY A 321 -2.03 2.55 10.53
CA GLY A 321 -1.53 1.87 11.74
C GLY A 321 -1.23 0.39 11.54
N LEU A 322 -1.32 -0.13 10.31
CA LEU A 322 -0.90 -1.48 9.98
C LEU A 322 0.34 -1.42 9.08
N VAL A 323 1.44 -2.02 9.56
CA VAL A 323 2.72 -2.09 8.85
C VAL A 323 2.99 -3.54 8.47
N TYR A 324 3.38 -3.78 7.22
CA TYR A 324 3.83 -5.07 6.72
C TYR A 324 5.32 -4.99 6.43
N VAL A 325 6.04 -6.03 6.82
CA VAL A 325 7.49 -6.19 6.59
C VAL A 325 7.70 -7.47 5.81
N PHE A 326 8.47 -7.38 4.73
CA PHE A 326 8.70 -8.51 3.84
C PHE A 326 10.09 -8.42 3.21
N ASN A 327 10.53 -9.52 2.63
CA ASN A 327 11.77 -9.59 1.86
C ASN A 327 11.43 -9.45 0.36
N GLU A 328 12.04 -8.46 -0.31
CA GLU A 328 11.86 -8.19 -1.75
C GLU A 328 12.57 -9.24 -2.62
N ASP A 329 13.66 -9.83 -2.13
CA ASP A 329 14.48 -10.78 -2.89
C ASP A 329 14.00 -12.23 -2.69
N HIS A 330 14.56 -13.12 -3.51
CA HIS A 330 14.18 -14.53 -3.54
C HIS A 330 14.24 -15.19 -2.16
N SER A 331 13.09 -15.66 -1.67
CA SER A 331 12.96 -16.56 -0.53
C SER A 331 12.05 -17.73 -0.89
N LYS A 332 12.31 -18.92 -0.33
CA LYS A 332 11.55 -20.15 -0.57
C LYS A 332 10.05 -20.01 -0.30
N ALA A 333 9.64 -19.13 0.61
CA ALA A 333 8.25 -19.00 1.05
C ALA A 333 7.68 -17.57 0.97
N TYR A 334 8.49 -16.58 0.55
CA TYR A 334 8.15 -15.15 0.57
C TYR A 334 7.52 -14.70 1.90
N PRO A 335 8.22 -14.93 3.03
CA PRO A 335 7.70 -14.65 4.35
C PRO A 335 7.43 -13.15 4.52
N ALA A 336 6.34 -12.84 5.21
CA ALA A 336 6.01 -11.49 5.62
C ALA A 336 5.57 -11.49 7.08
N ALA A 337 5.72 -10.35 7.73
CA ALA A 337 5.22 -10.07 9.06
C ALA A 337 4.33 -8.83 9.02
N SER A 338 3.39 -8.72 9.95
CA SER A 338 2.61 -7.51 10.15
C SER A 338 2.70 -7.02 11.58
N CYS A 339 2.66 -5.70 11.74
CA CYS A 339 2.60 -4.99 13.00
C CYS A 339 1.35 -4.13 13.02
N GLN A 340 0.43 -4.42 13.93
CA GLN A 340 -0.68 -3.53 14.23
C GLN A 340 -0.26 -2.56 15.33
N VAL A 341 -0.40 -1.27 15.04
CA VAL A 341 -0.10 -0.17 15.95
C VAL A 341 -1.42 0.40 16.48
N ASP A 342 -1.62 0.30 17.79
CA ASP A 342 -2.72 0.92 18.50
C ASP A 342 -2.18 1.80 19.63
N GLY A 343 -2.15 3.12 19.39
CA GLY A 343 -1.45 4.07 20.24
C GLY A 343 0.04 3.73 20.35
N ALA A 344 0.50 3.40 21.55
CA ALA A 344 1.88 3.02 21.83
C ALA A 344 2.11 1.50 21.85
N ILE A 345 1.10 0.69 21.52
CA ILE A 345 1.19 -0.77 21.53
C ILE A 345 1.42 -1.27 20.11
N CYS A 346 2.47 -2.08 19.93
CA CYS A 346 2.77 -2.77 18.67
C CYS A 346 2.54 -4.27 18.83
N THR A 347 1.58 -4.82 18.08
CA THR A 347 1.29 -6.25 18.04
C THR A 347 1.82 -6.86 16.75
N TRP A 348 2.82 -7.73 16.89
CA TRP A 348 3.47 -8.40 15.76
C TRP A 348 2.88 -9.78 15.52
N ARG A 349 2.69 -10.13 14.24
CA ARG A 349 2.30 -11.47 13.80
C ARG A 349 2.97 -11.83 12.48
N LEU A 350 3.25 -13.10 12.28
CA LEU A 350 3.62 -13.60 10.96
C LEU A 350 2.39 -13.59 10.05
N VAL A 351 2.59 -13.23 8.79
CA VAL A 351 1.58 -13.38 7.75
C VAL A 351 1.59 -14.86 7.32
N PRO A 352 0.43 -15.50 7.13
CA PRO A 352 0.35 -16.87 6.63
C PRO A 352 1.09 -17.03 5.30
N PRO A 353 1.67 -18.20 5.03
CA PRO A 353 2.37 -18.44 3.76
C PRO A 353 1.42 -18.28 2.56
N LEU A 354 1.98 -17.93 1.41
CA LEU A 354 1.21 -17.81 0.17
C LEU A 354 0.52 -19.16 -0.19
N PRO A 355 -0.72 -19.12 -0.71
CA PRO A 355 -1.48 -20.32 -1.01
C PRO A 355 -0.87 -21.07 -2.21
N SER A 356 -0.68 -22.38 -2.07
CA SER A 356 -0.20 -23.26 -3.14
C SER A 356 -1.20 -23.35 -4.30
N PRO A 357 -0.76 -23.37 -5.57
CA PRO A 357 0.62 -23.36 -6.04
C PRO A 357 1.24 -21.96 -6.15
N VAL A 358 2.46 -21.82 -5.64
CA VAL A 358 3.27 -20.59 -5.70
C VAL A 358 4.48 -20.83 -6.59
N ASN A 359 4.66 -19.98 -7.61
CA ASN A 359 5.82 -19.99 -8.47
C ASN A 359 7.06 -19.45 -7.74
N ARG A 360 8.24 -19.74 -8.29
CA ARG A 360 9.46 -19.07 -7.86
C ARG A 360 9.55 -17.70 -8.55
N PHE A 361 9.63 -16.65 -7.75
CA PHE A 361 9.83 -15.27 -8.16
C PHE A 361 11.30 -14.88 -7.92
N HIS A 362 11.82 -14.01 -8.77
CA HIS A 362 13.12 -13.38 -8.59
C HIS A 362 13.00 -12.16 -7.68
N LYS A 363 11.85 -11.48 -7.70
CA LYS A 363 11.58 -10.27 -6.95
C LYS A 363 10.12 -10.22 -6.51
N VAL A 364 9.85 -9.61 -5.36
CA VAL A 364 8.52 -9.35 -4.84
C VAL A 364 8.30 -7.85 -4.66
N ILE A 365 7.23 -7.34 -5.24
CA ILE A 365 6.79 -5.96 -5.08
C ILE A 365 5.53 -5.97 -4.23
N ALA A 366 5.43 -5.07 -3.26
CA ALA A 366 4.25 -4.98 -2.44
C ALA A 366 3.81 -3.55 -2.15
N PHE A 367 2.54 -3.40 -1.78
CA PHE A 367 1.99 -2.15 -1.27
C PHE A 367 0.84 -2.44 -0.30
N CYS A 368 0.43 -1.41 0.43
CA CYS A 368 -0.68 -1.45 1.38
C CYS A 368 -1.74 -0.45 0.92
N SER A 369 -3.00 -0.88 0.84
CA SER A 369 -4.08 -0.02 0.32
C SER A 369 -5.44 -0.48 0.86
N PRO A 370 -6.43 0.42 1.05
CA PRO A 370 -7.76 -0.02 1.41
C PRO A 370 -8.43 -0.73 0.23
N VAL A 371 -9.42 -1.55 0.50
CA VAL A 371 -10.32 -2.10 -0.52
C VAL A 371 -11.69 -1.45 -0.39
N PRO A 372 -12.05 -0.50 -1.27
CA PRO A 372 -13.34 0.17 -1.20
C PRO A 372 -14.49 -0.84 -1.38
N LEU A 373 -15.57 -0.69 -0.60
CA LEU A 373 -16.77 -1.51 -0.81
C LEU A 373 -17.42 -1.30 -2.19
N PRO A 374 -17.59 -0.05 -2.69
CA PRO A 374 -18.25 0.16 -3.96
C PRO A 374 -17.56 -0.57 -5.11
N SER A 375 -16.23 -0.67 -5.07
CA SER A 375 -15.47 -1.37 -6.11
C SER A 375 -15.65 -2.88 -6.10
N LEU A 376 -16.43 -3.47 -5.19
CA LEU A 376 -16.74 -4.92 -5.20
C LEU A 376 -18.05 -5.27 -5.90
N PHE A 377 -18.97 -4.31 -6.06
CA PHE A 377 -20.34 -4.60 -6.53
C PHE A 377 -20.69 -4.11 -7.93
N HIS A 378 -19.84 -3.29 -8.56
CA HIS A 378 -20.10 -2.67 -9.87
C HIS A 378 -19.71 -3.46 -11.12
#